data_AF-A0A143YUZ0-F1
#
_entry.id   AF-A0A143YUZ0-F1
#
_cell.length_a   1.000
_cell.length_b   1.000
_cell.length_c   1.000
_cell.angle_alpha   90.00
_cell.angle_beta   90.00
_cell.angle_gamma   90.00
#
_symmetry.space_group_name_H-M   'P 1'
#
loop_
_entity.id
_entity.type
_entity.pdbx_description
1 polymer ?
#
loop_
_entity_poly.entity_id
_entity_poly.type
_entity_poly.pdbx_seq_one_letter_code
_entity_poly.pdbx_strand_id
1 'polypeptide(L)'
;MTEKMKQRLLLAFATVVGFVIGYLNPATSQALLSGIGWIAGIGMFILFRRSNKNPEHDYSESWAYLLIRMLLFFIIGAALGSMIPYYQQIMALQQQ
;
A
#
# COMPACT_ATOMS: atom_id res chain seq x y z
N MET A 1 16.92 -18.62 1.54
CA MET A 1 15.96 -17.58 1.99
C MET A 1 14.62 -18.28 2.22
N THR A 2 13.92 -18.07 3.34
CA THR A 2 12.59 -18.68 3.55
C THR A 2 11.52 -17.90 2.78
N GLU A 3 10.45 -18.56 2.31
CA GLU A 3 9.35 -17.91 1.59
C GLU A 3 8.74 -16.74 2.39
N LYS A 4 8.64 -16.90 3.72
CA LYS A 4 8.21 -15.84 4.64
C LYS A 4 9.12 -14.60 4.59
N MET A 5 10.43 -14.81 4.44
CA MET A 5 11.41 -13.72 4.39
C MET A 5 11.37 -12.99 3.04
N LYS A 6 11.15 -13.73 1.94
CA LYS A 6 10.94 -13.17 0.60
C LYS A 6 9.67 -12.31 0.55
N GLN A 7 8.56 -12.79 1.12
CA GLN A 7 7.32 -12.00 1.20
C GLN A 7 7.53 -10.71 2.00
N ARG A 8 8.20 -10.77 3.16
CA ARG A 8 8.51 -9.56 3.96
C ARG A 8 9.36 -8.56 3.17
N LEU A 9 10.34 -9.02 2.40
CA LEU A 9 11.14 -8.16 1.53
C LEU A 9 10.32 -7.50 0.43
N LEU A 10 9.41 -8.24 -0.22
CA LEU A 10 8.51 -7.69 -1.23
C LEU A 10 7.57 -6.62 -0.64
N LEU A 11 7.06 -6.85 0.58
CA LEU A 11 6.24 -5.86 1.29
C LEU A 11 7.05 -4.64 1.69
N ALA A 12 8.26 -4.82 2.23
CA ALA A 12 9.16 -3.72 2.56
C ALA A 12 9.53 -2.91 1.31
N PHE A 13 9.81 -3.59 0.19
CA PHE A 13 10.07 -2.96 -1.08
C PHE A 13 8.87 -2.13 -1.56
N ALA A 14 7.65 -2.68 -1.52
CA ALA A 14 6.45 -1.96 -1.88
C ALA A 14 6.25 -0.69 -1.02
N THR A 15 6.52 -0.78 0.29
CA THR A 15 6.48 0.39 1.19
C THR A 15 7.53 1.43 0.84
N VAL A 16 8.78 1.03 0.59
CA VAL A 16 9.85 1.98 0.23
C VAL A 16 9.54 2.67 -1.10
N VAL A 17 9.09 1.92 -2.11
CA VAL A 17 8.71 2.49 -3.41
C VAL A 17 7.53 3.44 -3.23
N GLY A 18 6.51 3.06 -2.46
CA GLY A 18 5.40 3.93 -2.11
C GLY A 18 5.90 5.23 -1.48
N PHE A 19 6.74 5.13 -0.46
CA PHE A 19 7.30 6.27 0.25
C PHE A 19 8.06 7.24 -0.66
N VAL A 20 8.93 6.72 -1.53
CA VAL A 20 9.69 7.55 -2.48
C VAL A 20 8.76 8.27 -3.45
N ILE A 21 7.73 7.59 -3.98
CA ILE A 21 6.75 8.21 -4.88
C ILE A 21 5.93 9.27 -4.15
N GLY A 22 5.48 8.95 -2.92
CA GLY A 22 4.78 9.86 -2.01
C GLY A 22 5.55 11.15 -1.78
N TYR A 23 6.85 11.01 -1.50
CA TYR A 23 7.74 12.14 -1.22
C TYR A 23 8.02 13.00 -2.46
N LEU A 24 8.34 12.38 -3.60
CA LEU A 24 8.73 13.10 -4.81
C LEU A 24 7.55 13.76 -5.52
N ASN A 25 6.37 13.15 -5.48
CA ASN A 25 5.19 13.67 -6.17
C ASN A 25 3.91 13.44 -5.34
N PRO A 26 3.63 14.34 -4.38
CA PRO A 26 2.50 14.21 -3.46
C PRO A 26 1.15 14.26 -4.19
N ALA A 27 1.02 15.13 -5.19
CA ALA A 27 -0.22 15.31 -5.94
C ALA A 27 -0.58 14.06 -6.76
N THR A 28 0.39 13.49 -7.48
CA THR A 28 0.17 12.23 -8.21
C THR A 28 -0.05 11.07 -7.25
N SER A 29 0.66 11.05 -6.11
CA SER A 29 0.44 10.03 -5.08
C SER A 29 -0.99 10.07 -4.55
N GLN A 30 -1.53 11.25 -4.24
CA GLN A 30 -2.89 11.37 -3.73
C GLN A 30 -3.95 10.86 -4.74
N ALA A 31 -3.76 11.13 -6.04
CA ALA A 31 -4.63 10.61 -7.09
C ALA A 31 -4.51 9.08 -7.25
N LEU A 32 -3.28 8.55 -7.25
CA LEU A 32 -3.03 7.11 -7.35
C LEU A 32 -3.51 6.34 -6.11
N LEU A 33 -3.38 6.92 -4.92
CA LEU A 33 -3.77 6.31 -3.64
C LEU A 33 -5.26 6.00 -3.62
N SER A 34 -6.11 6.88 -4.17
CA SER A 34 -7.54 6.63 -4.30
C SER A 34 -7.81 5.41 -5.19
N GLY A 35 -7.30 5.41 -6.43
CA GLY A 35 -7.56 4.33 -7.39
C GLY A 35 -7.00 2.98 -6.93
N ILE A 36 -5.75 2.95 -6.44
CA ILE A 36 -5.12 1.73 -5.93
C ILE A 36 -5.81 1.26 -4.64
N GLY A 37 -6.27 2.19 -3.80
CA GLY A 37 -7.02 1.90 -2.59
C GLY A 37 -8.34 1.18 -2.87
N TRP A 38 -9.09 1.63 -3.88
CA TRP A 38 -10.31 0.95 -4.33
C TRP A 38 -10.03 -0.47 -4.83
N ILE A 39 -9.00 -0.64 -5.67
CA ILE A 39 -8.63 -1.95 -6.21
C ILE A 39 -8.20 -2.91 -5.09
N ALA A 40 -7.35 -2.45 -4.17
CA ALA A 40 -6.88 -3.25 -3.05
C ALA A 40 -8.01 -3.60 -2.07
N GLY A 41 -8.91 -2.64 -1.78
CA GLY A 41 -10.06 -2.84 -0.90
C GLY A 41 -11.08 -3.82 -1.48
N ILE A 42 -11.48 -3.65 -2.74
CA ILE A 42 -12.39 -4.58 -3.43
C ILE A 42 -11.74 -5.96 -3.55
N GLY A 43 -10.45 -6.01 -3.90
CA GLY A 43 -9.69 -7.25 -3.98
C GLY A 43 -9.66 -8.01 -2.65
N MET A 44 -9.35 -7.33 -1.55
CA MET A 44 -9.41 -7.91 -0.20
C MET A 44 -10.82 -8.41 0.15
N PHE A 45 -11.85 -7.61 -0.16
CA PHE A 45 -13.23 -7.98 0.13
C PHE A 45 -13.65 -9.27 -0.60
N ILE A 46 -13.29 -9.39 -1.89
CA ILE A 46 -13.58 -10.60 -2.68
C ILE A 46 -12.80 -11.80 -2.14
N LEU A 47 -11.51 -11.65 -1.84
CA LEU A 47 -10.69 -12.73 -1.28
C LEU A 47 -11.22 -13.18 0.09
N PHE A 48 -11.57 -12.25 0.95
CA PHE A 48 -12.15 -12.54 2.26
C PHE A 48 -13.49 -13.27 2.12
N ARG A 49 -14.38 -12.78 1.24
CA ARG A 49 -15.66 -13.43 0.96
C ARG A 49 -15.48 -14.86 0.42
N ARG A 50 -14.46 -15.10 -0.41
CA ARG A 50 -14.15 -16.42 -0.96
C ARG A 50 -13.56 -17.35 0.09
N SER A 51 -12.65 -16.85 0.92
CA SER A 51 -12.07 -17.57 2.06
C SER A 51 -13.14 -17.99 3.05
N ASN A 52 -14.10 -17.11 3.35
CA ASN A 52 -15.17 -17.40 4.30
C ASN A 52 -16.19 -18.43 3.77
N LYS A 53 -16.30 -18.59 2.44
CA LYS A 53 -17.14 -19.63 1.81
C LYS A 53 -16.45 -20.99 1.74
N ASN A 54 -15.12 -21.02 1.67
CA ASN A 54 -14.30 -22.22 1.53
C ASN A 54 -13.21 -22.24 2.63
N PRO A 55 -13.56 -22.54 3.88
CA PRO A 55 -12.62 -22.49 5.01
C PRO A 55 -11.47 -23.50 4.93
N GLU A 56 -11.61 -24.56 4.13
CA GLU A 56 -10.55 -25.55 3.88
C GLU A 56 -9.46 -25.05 2.93
N HIS A 57 -9.70 -23.95 2.19
CA HIS A 57 -8.71 -23.36 1.30
C HIS A 57 -8.10 -22.11 1.93
N ASP A 58 -6.81 -22.20 2.26
CA ASP A 58 -6.03 -21.05 2.69
C ASP A 58 -5.61 -20.20 1.47
N TYR A 59 -6.27 -19.05 1.31
CA TYR A 59 -5.94 -18.09 0.26
C TYR A 59 -4.81 -17.12 0.66
N SER A 60 -4.28 -17.21 1.89
CA SER A 60 -3.23 -16.32 2.40
C SER A 60 -1.87 -16.51 1.73
N GLU A 61 -1.64 -17.67 1.11
CA GLU A 61 -0.46 -17.95 0.30
C GLU A 61 -0.65 -17.65 -1.19
N SER A 62 -1.88 -17.27 -1.60
CA SER A 62 -2.16 -16.99 -3.00
C SER A 62 -1.40 -15.75 -3.49
N TRP A 63 -0.93 -15.81 -4.74
CA TRP A 63 -0.24 -14.67 -5.37
C TRP A 63 -1.13 -13.42 -5.42
N ALA A 64 -2.45 -13.58 -5.59
CA ALA A 64 -3.41 -12.48 -5.54
C ALA A 64 -3.44 -11.80 -4.16
N TYR A 65 -3.42 -12.58 -3.08
CA TYR A 65 -3.36 -12.03 -1.72
C TYR A 65 -2.04 -11.30 -1.46
N LEU A 66 -0.92 -11.85 -1.93
CA LEU A 66 0.38 -11.19 -1.86
C LEU A 66 0.38 -9.85 -2.61
N LEU A 67 -0.12 -9.82 -3.85
CA LEU A 67 -0.21 -8.62 -4.67
C LEU A 67 -1.04 -7.54 -3.97
N ILE A 68 -2.21 -7.89 -3.44
CA ILE A 68 -3.07 -6.97 -2.71
C ILE A 68 -2.38 -6.44 -1.45
N ARG A 69 -1.67 -7.29 -0.70
CA ARG A 69 -0.87 -6.83 0.45
C ARG A 69 0.25 -5.89 0.03
N MET A 70 0.92 -6.14 -1.09
CA MET A 70 1.93 -5.21 -1.61
C MET A 70 1.30 -3.85 -1.96
N LEU A 71 0.13 -3.82 -2.60
CA LEU A 71 -0.59 -2.58 -2.89
C LEU A 71 -0.97 -1.83 -1.61
N LEU A 72 -1.43 -2.52 -0.57
CA LEU A 72 -1.74 -1.90 0.73
C LEU A 72 -0.48 -1.32 1.39
N PHE A 73 0.64 -2.07 1.40
CA PHE A 73 1.91 -1.60 1.96
C PHE A 73 2.51 -0.43 1.15
N PHE A 74 2.28 -0.41 -0.16
CA PHE A 74 2.61 0.71 -1.03
C PHE A 74 1.78 1.95 -0.68
N ILE A 75 0.46 1.81 -0.52
CA ILE A 75 -0.45 2.90 -0.12
C ILE A 75 0.03 3.54 1.19
N ILE A 76 0.34 2.71 2.19
CA ILE A 76 0.85 3.18 3.49
C ILE A 76 2.17 3.95 3.30
N GLY A 77 3.11 3.38 2.53
CA GLY A 77 4.37 4.04 2.24
C GLY A 77 4.18 5.41 1.59
N ALA A 78 3.37 5.49 0.54
CA ALA A 78 3.11 6.72 -0.20
C ALA A 78 2.38 7.78 0.64
N ALA A 79 1.42 7.39 1.47
CA ALA A 79 0.78 8.32 2.40
C ALA A 79 1.80 8.95 3.36
N LEU A 80 2.67 8.12 3.97
CA LEU A 80 3.74 8.62 4.84
C LEU A 80 4.75 9.50 4.11
N GLY A 81 5.14 9.12 2.89
CA GLY A 81 6.06 9.89 2.06
C GLY A 81 5.51 11.27 1.69
N SER A 82 4.22 11.34 1.33
CA SER A 82 3.53 12.58 0.95
C SER A 82 3.29 13.55 2.10
N MET A 83 3.26 13.06 3.35
CA MET A 83 3.10 13.93 4.52
C MET A 83 4.28 14.88 4.70
N ILE A 84 5.50 14.48 4.35
CA ILE A 84 6.70 15.29 4.55
C ILE A 84 6.62 16.64 3.80
N PRO A 85 6.45 16.67 2.47
CA PRO A 85 6.32 17.94 1.73
C PRO A 85 5.05 18.71 2.13
N TYR A 86 3.98 18.01 2.51
CA TYR A 86 2.77 18.65 3.02
C TYR A 86 3.02 19.45 4.31
N TYR A 87 3.72 18.86 5.29
CA TYR A 87 4.10 19.56 6.52
C TYR A 87 5.05 20.73 6.25
N GLN A 88 6.01 20.58 5.32
CA GLN A 88 6.88 21.68 4.91
C GLN A 88 6.09 22.85 4.33
N GLN A 89 5.07 22.58 3.52
CA GLN A 89 4.17 23.60 2.98
C GLN A 89 3.37 24.33 4.07
N ILE A 90 2.83 23.59 5.05
CA ILE A 90 2.08 24.19 6.17
C ILE A 90 2.98 25.11 7.01
N MET A 91 4.21 24.66 7.33
CA MET A 91 5.14 25.49 8.11
C MET A 91 5.55 26.75 7.35
N ALA A 92 5.74 26.68 6.03
CA ALA A 92 6.03 27.84 5.21
C ALA A 92 4.87 28.86 5.17
N LEU A 93 3.63 28.37 5.15
CA LEU A 93 2.43 29.22 5.19
C LEU A 93 2.21 29.89 6.55
N GLN A 94 2.65 29.27 7.65
CA GLN A 94 2.56 29.86 9.01
C GLN A 94 3.62 30.93 9.29
N GLN A 95 4.68 31.00 8.47
CA GLN A 95 5.76 31.98 8.61
C GLN A 95 5.55 33.25 7.76
N GLN A 96 4.47 33.32 6.97
CA GLN A 96 4.01 34.51 6.23
C GLN A 96 2.90 35.22 6.99
#